data_AF-A0A4R6DBI9-F1
#
_entry.id   AF-A0A4R6DBI9-F1
#
_cell.length_a   1.000
_cell.length_b   1.000
_cell.length_c   1.000
_cell.angle_alpha   90.00
_cell.angle_beta   90.00
_cell.angle_gamma   90.00
#
_symmetry.space_group_name_H-M   'P 1'
#
loop_
_entity.id
_entity.type
_entity.pdbx_description
1 polymer ?
#
loop_
_entity_poly.entity_id
_entity_poly.type
_entity_poly.pdbx_seq_one_letter_code
_entity_poly.pdbx_strand_id
1 'polypeptide(L)' 'MTATMRAVVIDAPGGPDVLHLRELPVPIPGPGQVLIRVGAFGLNRSELHFRRGIGHFGS' A
#
# COMPACT_ATOMS: atom_id res chain seq x y z
N MET A 1 19.38 -10.43 -0.86
CA MET A 1 18.11 -9.67 -0.78
C MET A 1 16.98 -10.67 -0.89
N THR A 2 15.90 -10.55 -0.10
CA THR A 2 14.71 -11.39 -0.29
C THR A 2 14.07 -11.05 -1.63
N ALA A 3 13.58 -12.06 -2.37
CA ALA A 3 12.86 -11.84 -3.62
C ALA A 3 11.49 -11.18 -3.40
N THR A 4 10.95 -11.30 -2.19
CA THR A 4 9.64 -10.79 -1.78
C THR A 4 9.72 -9.82 -0.59
N MET A 5 8.66 -9.02 -0.43
CA MET A 5 8.37 -8.13 0.69
C MET A 5 6.94 -8.34 1.16
N ARG A 6 6.62 -7.92 2.39
CA ARG A 6 5.24 -7.92 2.89
C ARG A 6 4.55 -6.60 2.54
N ALA A 7 3.30 -6.66 2.11
CA ALA A 7 2.46 -5.50 1.84
C ALA A 7 1.02 -5.75 2.33
N VAL A 8 0.33 -4.69 2.73
CA VAL A 8 -1.12 -4.72 2.92
C VAL A 8 -1.77 -4.39 1.58
N VAL A 9 -2.58 -5.32 1.07
CA VAL A 9 -3.26 -5.22 -0.23
C VAL A 9 -4.77 -5.20 0.00
N ILE A 10 -5.46 -4.37 -0.78
CA ILE A 10 -6.92 -4.24 -0.81
C ILE A 10 -7.36 -4.58 -2.24
N ASP A 11 -8.20 -5.61 -2.41
CA ASP A 11 -8.71 -6.00 -3.75
C ASP A 11 -10.07 -5.38 -4.08
N ALA A 12 -10.83 -4.99 -3.05
CA ALA A 12 -12.15 -4.37 -3.20
C ALA A 12 -12.42 -3.37 -2.08
N PRO A 13 -13.27 -2.35 -2.32
CA PRO A 13 -13.68 -1.42 -1.27
C PRO A 13 -14.33 -2.13 -0.07
N GLY A 14 -14.07 -1.68 1.16
CA GLY A 14 -14.69 -2.29 2.34
C GLY A 14 -14.25 -1.80 3.71
N GLY A 15 -14.57 -2.62 4.72
CA GLY A 15 -14.18 -2.45 6.12
C GLY A 15 -12.72 -2.84 6.38
N PRO A 16 -12.26 -2.89 7.65
CA PRO A 16 -10.88 -3.32 7.96
C PRO A 16 -10.54 -4.73 7.50
N ASP A 17 -11.54 -5.57 7.33
CA ASP A 17 -11.47 -6.94 6.84
C ASP A 17 -10.88 -7.08 5.44
N VAL A 18 -10.94 -6.04 4.60
CA VAL A 18 -10.33 -6.06 3.25
C VAL A 18 -8.82 -5.79 3.24
N LEU A 19 -8.21 -5.54 4.42
CA LEU A 19 -6.76 -5.32 4.54
C LEU A 19 -6.04 -6.67 4.64
N HIS A 20 -5.50 -7.14 3.52
CA HIS A 20 -4.83 -8.45 3.47
C HIS A 20 -3.32 -8.31 3.45
N LEU A 21 -2.63 -8.92 4.43
CA LEU A 21 -1.17 -9.03 4.40
C LEU A 21 -0.77 -10.07 3.35
N ARG A 22 0.05 -9.68 2.38
CA ARG A 22 0.55 -10.55 1.31
C ARG A 22 2.05 -10.42 1.15
N GLU A 23 2.67 -11.47 0.61
CA GLU A 23 4.02 -11.38 0.06
C GLU A 23 3.95 -10.98 -1.42
N LEU A 24 4.71 -9.95 -1.79
CA LEU A 24 4.81 -9.43 -3.15
C LEU A 24 6.29 -9.37 -3.56
N PRO A 25 6.62 -9.43 -4.85
CA PRO A 25 7.99 -9.19 -5.31
C PRO A 25 8.52 -7.83 -4.85
N VAL A 26 9.82 -7.77 -4.53
CA VAL A 26 10.48 -6.48 -4.26
C VAL A 26 10.51 -5.66 -5.58
N PRO A 27 10.00 -4.41 -5.59
CA PRO A 27 9.96 -3.61 -6.80
C PRO A 27 11.37 -3.15 -7.22
N ILE A 28 11.57 -3.04 -8.53
CA ILE A 28 12.82 -2.54 -9.13
C ILE A 28 12.62 -1.05 -9.46
N PRO A 29 13.40 -0.12 -8.87
CA PRO A 29 13.25 1.30 -9.16
C PRO A 29 13.70 1.62 -10.60
N GLY A 30 12.95 2.49 -11.27
CA GLY A 30 13.33 3.06 -12.57
C GLY A 30 14.29 4.25 -12.46
N PRO A 31 14.65 4.89 -13.59
CA PRO A 31 15.48 6.08 -13.59
C PRO A 31 14.89 7.20 -12.72
N GLY A 32 15.71 7.77 -11.82
CA GLY A 32 15.29 8.85 -10.90
C GLY A 32 14.47 8.39 -9.69
N GLN A 33 14.22 7.08 -9.52
CA GLN A 33 13.53 6.53 -8.35
C GLN A 33 14.52 5.88 -7.38
N VAL A 34 14.09 5.76 -6.11
CA VAL A 34 14.83 5.04 -5.08
C VAL A 34 13.94 3.98 -4.43
N LEU A 35 14.54 2.89 -3.98
CA LEU A 35 13.85 1.85 -3.23
C LEU A 35 14.07 2.05 -1.73
N ILE A 36 12.99 2.22 -0.97
CA ILE A 36 13.04 2.46 0.47
C ILE A 36 12.53 1.22 1.21
N ARG A 37 13.31 0.75 2.18
CA ARG A 37 12.84 -0.25 3.15
C ARG A 37 12.01 0.43 4.22
N VAL A 38 10.69 0.24 4.17
CA VAL A 38 9.76 0.79 5.16
C VAL A 38 9.95 0.09 6.52
N GLY A 39 10.39 0.83 7.54
CA GLY A 39 10.44 0.35 8.93
C GLY A 39 9.16 0.62 9.71
N ALA A 40 8.50 1.75 9.41
CA ALA A 40 7.20 2.14 9.94
C ALA A 40 6.53 3.12 8.96
N PHE A 41 5.21 3.25 9.05
CA PHE A 41 4.44 4.27 8.32
C PHE A 41 3.33 4.82 9.22
N GLY A 42 2.95 6.08 9.00
CA GLY A 42 1.85 6.71 9.72
C GLY A 42 0.51 6.27 9.15
N LEU A 43 -0.51 6.20 10.02
CA LEU A 43 -1.90 6.12 9.59
C LEU A 43 -2.46 7.52 9.40
N ASN A 44 -3.14 7.76 8.30
CA ASN A 44 -3.87 8.97 8.03
C ASN A 44 -5.40 8.71 8.17
N ARG A 45 -6.21 9.77 8.05
CA ARG A 45 -7.68 9.65 8.00
C ARG A 45 -8.18 9.35 6.58
N SER A 46 -7.40 9.68 5.56
CA SER A 46 -7.75 9.53 4.16
C SER A 46 -7.91 8.06 3.76
N GLU A 47 -7.25 7.13 4.45
CA GLU A 47 -7.33 5.69 4.26
C GLU A 47 -8.75 5.19 4.45
N LEU A 48 -9.53 5.80 5.36
CA LEU A 48 -10.94 5.44 5.52
C LEU A 48 -11.74 5.71 4.24
N HIS A 49 -11.42 6.78 3.54
CA HIS A 49 -12.10 7.18 2.30
C HIS A 49 -11.61 6.33 1.13
N PHE A 50 -10.29 6.16 0.97
CA PHE A 50 -9.72 5.33 -0.09
C PHE A 50 -10.11 3.86 0.03
N ARG A 51 -10.05 3.27 1.23
CA ARG A 51 -10.46 1.88 1.44
C ARG A 51 -11.96 1.67 1.20
N ARG A 52 -12.79 2.69 1.42
CA ARG A 52 -14.23 2.63 1.11
C ARG A 52 -14.55 2.92 -0.37
N GLY A 53 -13.54 3.18 -1.20
CA GLY A 53 -13.72 3.47 -2.62
C GLY A 53 -14.31 4.86 -2.91
N ILE A 54 -14.29 5.77 -1.92
CA ILE A 54 -14.83 7.14 -2.04
C ILE A 54 -13.73 8.22 -1.96
N GLY A 55 -12.47 7.80 -1.89
CA GLY A 55 -11.33 8.70 -1.88
C GLY A 55 -11.13 9.33 -3.26
N HIS A 56 -10.73 10.59 -3.28
CA HIS A 56 -10.42 11.33 -4.49
C HIS A 56 -9.07 12.02 -4.33
N PHE A 57 -8.19 11.91 -5.32
CA PHE A 57 -6.86 12.53 -5.30
C PHE A 57 -6.91 13.98 -5.80
N GLY A 58 -7.91 14.76 -5.38
CA GLY A 58 -8.15 16.10 -5.90
C GLY A 58 -8.53 16.11 -7.39
N SER A 59 -9.41 17.04 -7.76
CA SER A 59 -9.72 17.40 -9.15
C SER A 59 -9.09 18.75 -9.45
#